data_AF-A0A0N4UGY1-F1
#
_entry.id   AF-A0A0N4UGY1-F1
#
_cell.length_a   1.000
_cell.length_b   1.000
_cell.length_c   1.000
_cell.angle_alpha   90.00
_cell.angle_beta   90.00
_cell.angle_gamma   90.00
#
_symmetry.space_group_name_H-M   'P 1'
#
loop_
_entity.id
_entity.type
_entity.pdbx_description
1 polymer ?
#
loop_
_entity_poly.entity_id
_entity_poly.type
_entity_poly.pdbx_seq_one_letter_code
_entity_poly.pdbx_strand_id
1 'polypeptide(L)' 'MADCCCVLWAKNIENILIDGSALEEFKLWIKSEPNQSKDPLDFYFAVKAFKDLVQSEDLKSAEIACRIHRRYIRSSL' A
#
# COMPACT_ATOMS: atom_id res chain seq x y z
N MET A 1 3.16 -15.84 22.32
CA MET A 1 3.92 -15.10 21.28
C MET A 1 3.16 -13.90 20.69
N ALA A 2 1.91 -13.61 21.06
CA ALA A 2 1.14 -12.51 20.45
C ALA A 2 1.57 -11.09 20.87
N ASP A 3 2.17 -10.92 22.05
CA ASP A 3 2.44 -9.59 22.64
C ASP A 3 3.55 -8.81 21.91
N CYS A 4 4.53 -9.52 21.33
CA CYS A 4 5.67 -8.88 20.65
C CYS A 4 5.25 -8.21 19.33
N CYS A 5 4.36 -8.84 18.56
CA CYS A 5 3.93 -8.33 17.26
C CYS A 5 3.15 -7.03 17.39
N CYS A 6 2.23 -6.92 18.35
CA CYS A 6 1.46 -5.70 18.60
C CYS A 6 2.34 -4.50 18.96
N VAL A 7 3.39 -4.71 19.77
CA VAL A 7 4.36 -3.67 20.13
C VAL A 7 5.17 -3.21 18.92
N LEU A 8 5.46 -4.10 17.97
CA LEU A 8 6.15 -3.74 16.73
C LEU A 8 5.23 -2.97 15.78
N TRP A 9 4.00 -3.42 15.59
CA TRP A 9 3.02 -2.77 14.72
C TRP A 9 2.70 -1.34 15.17
N ALA A 10 2.63 -1.09 16.48
CA ALA A 10 2.36 0.24 17.03
C ALA A 10 3.52 1.25 16.84
N LYS A 11 4.75 0.78 16.56
CA LYS A 11 5.91 1.66 16.41
C LYS A 11 5.97 2.34 15.06
N ASN A 12 5.52 1.64 14.01
CA ASN A 12 5.64 2.16 12.66
C ASN A 12 4.68 1.46 11.68
N ILE A 13 4.12 2.22 10.75
CA ILE A 13 3.19 1.71 9.74
C ILE A 13 3.87 0.67 8.85
N GLU A 14 5.15 0.82 8.52
CA GLU A 14 5.87 -0.19 7.73
C GLU A 14 5.85 -1.57 8.40
N ASN A 15 5.83 -1.66 9.74
CA ASN A 15 5.76 -2.93 10.44
C ASN A 15 4.40 -3.64 10.24
N ILE A 16 3.32 -2.87 10.07
CA ILE A 16 2.00 -3.40 9.69
C ILE A 16 2.02 -3.83 8.23
N LEU A 17 2.62 -3.02 7.34
CA LEU A 17 2.60 -3.25 5.89
C LEU A 17 3.47 -4.42 5.42
N ILE A 18 4.45 -4.85 6.22
CA ILE A 18 5.29 -6.03 5.94
C ILE A 18 4.79 -7.32 6.60
N ASP A 19 3.90 -7.21 7.59
CA ASP A 19 3.30 -8.35 8.29
C ASP A 19 1.97 -8.72 7.62
N GLY A 20 1.89 -9.93 7.05
CA GLY A 20 0.70 -10.37 6.32
C GLY A 20 -0.57 -10.39 7.16
N SER A 21 -0.49 -10.75 8.44
CA SER A 21 -1.67 -10.78 9.32
C SER A 21 -2.10 -9.37 9.70
N ALA A 22 -1.14 -8.52 10.07
CA ALA A 22 -1.40 -7.13 10.42
C ALA A 22 -2.01 -6.34 9.26
N LEU A 23 -1.50 -6.57 8.05
CA LEU A 23 -1.99 -5.93 6.84
C LEU A 23 -3.44 -6.30 6.53
N GLU A 24 -3.81 -7.58 6.71
CA GLU A 24 -5.20 -8.00 6.49
C GLU A 24 -6.15 -7.38 7.52
N GLU A 25 -5.78 -7.37 8.79
CA GLU A 25 -6.56 -6.66 9.84
C GLU A 25 -6.68 -5.16 9.53
N PHE A 26 -5.60 -4.53 9.08
CA PHE A 26 -5.60 -3.12 8.70
C PHE A 26 -6.52 -2.84 7.50
N LYS A 27 -6.51 -3.72 6.48
CA LYS A 27 -7.45 -3.64 5.34
C LYS A 27 -8.90 -3.83 5.76
N LEU A 28 -9.18 -4.71 6.73
CA LEU A 28 -10.52 -4.92 7.28
C LEU A 28 -11.00 -3.68 8.03
N TRP A 29 -10.13 -3.07 8.84
CA TRP A 29 -10.45 -1.83 9.54
C TRP A 29 -10.74 -0.67 8.58
N ILE A 30 -9.90 -0.44 7.56
CA ILE A 30 -10.17 0.60 6.53
C ILE A 30 -11.52 0.36 5.84
N LYS A 31 -11.88 -0.91 5.59
CA LYS A 31 -13.18 -1.29 4.99
C LYS A 31 -14.38 -0.98 5.87
N SER A 32 -14.24 -1.04 7.20
CA SER A 32 -15.34 -0.79 8.12
C SER A 32 -15.61 0.70 8.36
N GLU A 33 -14.63 1.56 8.07
CA GLU A 33 -14.75 3.00 8.32
C GLU A 33 -15.50 3.73 7.20
N PRO A 34 -16.63 4.40 7.48
CA PRO A 34 -17.55 4.92 6.45
C PRO A 34 -16.95 6.03 5.57
N ASN A 35 -15.86 6.67 6.01
CA ASN A 35 -15.22 7.79 5.33
C ASN A 35 -13.80 7.47 4.85
N GLN A 36 -13.34 6.22 4.98
CA GLN A 36 -12.00 5.86 4.52
C GLN A 36 -12.07 5.19 3.16
N SER A 37 -11.38 5.78 2.19
CA SER A 37 -11.09 5.09 0.93
C SER A 37 -9.93 4.12 1.15
N LYS A 38 -9.96 3.00 0.44
CA LYS A 38 -8.79 2.11 0.29
C LYS A 38 -7.72 2.70 -0.61
N ASP A 39 -8.03 3.78 -1.34
CA ASP A 39 -7.15 4.38 -2.33
C ASP A 39 -5.75 4.70 -1.80
N PRO A 40 -5.55 5.23 -0.56
CA PRO A 40 -4.20 5.49 -0.04
C PRO A 40 -3.36 4.22 0.13
N LEU A 41 -3.97 3.13 0.61
CA LEU A 41 -3.28 1.85 0.80
C LEU A 41 -2.95 1.20 -0.56
N ASP A 42 -3.91 1.20 -1.47
CA ASP A 42 -3.71 0.68 -2.83
C ASP A 42 -2.65 1.51 -3.59
N PHE A 43 -2.64 2.83 -3.41
CA PHE A 43 -1.63 3.72 -3.98
C PHE A 43 -0.23 3.43 -3.41
N TYR A 44 -0.10 3.21 -2.09
CA TYR A 44 1.17 2.83 -1.47
C TYR A 44 1.76 1.57 -2.12
N PHE A 45 0.96 0.50 -2.25
CA PHE A 45 1.44 -0.75 -2.84
C PHE A 45 1.75 -0.60 -4.33
N ALA A 46 0.98 0.21 -5.07
CA ALA A 46 1.27 0.50 -6.47
C ALA A 46 2.61 1.23 -6.64
N VAL A 47 2.90 2.24 -5.81
CA VAL A 47 4.18 2.96 -5.81
C VAL A 47 5.34 2.04 -5.40
N LYS A 48 5.14 1.19 -4.40
CA LYS A 48 6.14 0.19 -3.99
C LYS A 48 6.47 -0.77 -5.13
N ALA A 49 5.47 -1.35 -5.78
CA ALA A 49 5.65 -2.23 -6.93
C ALA A 49 6.32 -1.51 -8.11
N PHE A 50 5.97 -0.25 -8.36
CA PHE A 50 6.62 0.57 -9.38
C PHE A 50 8.12 0.76 -9.07
N LYS A 51 8.47 1.07 -7.82
CA LYS A 51 9.86 1.23 -7.39
C LYS A 51 10.66 -0.06 -7.63
N ASP A 52 10.09 -1.21 -7.29
CA ASP A 52 10.74 -2.52 -7.48
C ASP A 52 11.02 -2.79 -8.98
N LEU A 53 10.06 -2.47 -9.87
CA LEU A 53 10.23 -2.61 -11.33
C LEU A 53 11.29 -1.68 -11.92
N VAL A 54 11.39 -0.45 -11.43
CA VAL A 54 12.43 0.50 -11.86
C VAL A 54 13.82 0.00 -11.45
N GLN A 55 13.95 -0.56 -10.24
CA GLN A 55 15.22 -1.13 -9.77
C GLN A 55 15.66 -2.36 -10.56
N SER A 56 14.71 -3.13 -11.11
CA SER A 56 14.99 -4.28 -11.97
C SER A 56 15.08 -3.95 -13.46
N GLU A 57 15.05 -2.67 -13.84
CA GLU A 57 15.02 -2.20 -15.24
C GLU A 57 13.90 -2.85 -16.08
N ASP A 58 12.78 -3.21 -15.45
CA ASP A 58 11.67 -3.88 -16.13
C ASP A 58 10.90 -2.87 -17.00
N LEU A 59 10.70 -3.19 -18.28
CA LEU A 59 9.97 -2.37 -19.25
C LEU A 59 8.51 -2.09 -18.83
N LYS A 60 7.92 -2.95 -17.96
CA LYS A 60 6.59 -2.75 -17.37
C LYS A 60 6.54 -1.54 -16.44
N SER A 61 7.68 -1.05 -15.95
CA SER A 61 7.73 0.15 -15.10
C SER A 61 7.01 1.34 -15.74
N ALA A 62 7.16 1.55 -17.04
CA ALA A 62 6.48 2.60 -17.79
C ALA A 62 4.94 2.40 -17.83
N GLU A 63 4.49 1.17 -18.08
CA GLU A 63 3.06 0.83 -18.08
C GLU A 63 2.42 1.07 -16.70
N ILE A 64 3.10 0.62 -15.64
CA ILE A 64 2.66 0.79 -14.27
C ILE A 64 2.65 2.28 -13.87
N ALA A 65 3.69 3.05 -14.23
CA ALA A 65 3.72 4.49 -13.99
C ALA A 65 2.51 5.21 -14.61
N CYS A 66 2.17 4.88 -15.86
CA CYS A 66 0.99 5.43 -16.53
C CYS A 66 -0.32 5.04 -15.82
N ARG A 67 -0.44 3.80 -15.31
CA ARG A 67 -1.61 3.35 -14.55
C ARG A 67 -1.75 4.10 -13.23
N ILE A 68 -0.65 4.22 -12.47
CA ILE A 68 -0.61 4.97 -11.21
C ILE A 68 -1.02 6.43 -11.45
N HIS A 69 -0.43 7.07 -12.46
CA HIS A 69 -0.75 8.45 -12.82
C HIS A 69 -2.24 8.61 -13.15
N ARG A 70 -2.80 7.76 -14.02
CA ARG A 70 -4.22 7.85 -14.40
C ARG A 70 -5.19 7.59 -13.25
N ARG A 71 -4.84 6.69 -12.32
CA ARG A 71 -5.75 6.25 -11.26
C ARG A 71 -5.73 7.18 -10.04
N TYR A 72 -4.56 7.67 -9.65
CA TYR A 72 -4.38 8.33 -8.35
C TYR A 72 -3.88 9.78 -8.43
N ILE A 73 -3.20 10.18 -9.52
CA ILE A 73 -2.58 11.51 -9.63
C ILE A 73 -3.39 12.43 -10.55
N ARG A 74 -3.83 11.91 -11.69
CA ARG A 74 -4.67 12.62 -12.63
C ARG A 74 -6.04 12.77 -11.99
N SER A 75 -6.21 13.87 -11.27
CA SER A 75 -7.51 14.34 -10.82
C SER A 75 -8.43 14.43 -12.05
N SER A 76 -9.65 13.92 -11.90
CA SER A 76 -10.75 14.17 -12.84
C SER A 76 -10.97 15.68 -12.91
N LEU A 77 -10.31 16.34 -13.87
CA LEU A 77 -10.87 17.52 -14.54
C LEU A 77 -12.04 17.05 -15.42
#